data_AF-A0A3D5NYM0-F1
#
_entry.id   AF-A0A3D5NYM0-F1
#
_cell.length_a   1.000
_cell.length_b   1.000
_cell.length_c   1.000
_cell.angle_alpha   90.00
_cell.angle_beta   90.00
_cell.angle_gamma   90.00
#
_symmetry.space_group_name_H-M   'P 1'
#
loop_
_entity.id
_entity.type
_entity.pdbx_description
1 polymer ?
#
loop_
_entity_poly.entity_id
_entity_poly.type
_entity_poly.pdbx_seq_one_letter_code
_entity_poly.pdbx_strand_id
1 'polypeptide(L)'
;ETLDKYSELQELFQDLLSPELKAAMEKLQQAMQDQNPQQIQQAMQDFQASMENFKQSVERTLEIFKRVQIEQKLDELSQRLTDLAERQSELVQDLESKDAGKQMDSAVKEQKISDEFEAAKQTAQDLNNLLQDQQELDPQMGAEFQQAMEQSQTSENLQQSLQQMKNSQMQSAQQPAQRAQQSLQQLAQQAAAMQSQMQQQMMDEVVSAFRKIMMKTLNLSQMQESLEDQTRDVAQHSSQIGEMADQQQALKEGLKQIAADMSGLANQTFAVSPKLGQTLGQSQTQMENAIERMESRSPAQAAQAQAKAREALNMTAEQLASAMQNLMQGGQSSGFEQYMQQLQQMAGQQQGLNQQTMMGMGNMSMMQQLAERQMQLKKNLQNIQEGMGDDPRMMGDLGKIGQEMEEVAKAMRQSKPRRDLMEKQERILSRLLDAQRSANQRDFSKKRTSKTGEDQSFWTGPNGLPADLGEARNVIYEELLYSLKQSYSREDQALIRAYFEALSDQMNQSDQQGVQK
;
A
#
# COMPACT_ATOMS: atom_id res chain seq x y z
N GLU A 1 -10.50 27.55 -23.34
CA GLU A 1 -10.48 27.59 -21.86
C GLU A 1 -10.96 26.30 -21.21
N THR A 2 -12.20 25.83 -21.44
CA THR A 2 -12.71 24.56 -20.84
C THR A 2 -11.98 23.32 -21.38
N LEU A 3 -11.67 23.28 -22.68
CA LEU A 3 -10.88 22.21 -23.31
C LEU A 3 -9.40 22.22 -22.91
N ASP A 4 -8.86 23.40 -22.58
CA ASP A 4 -7.46 23.54 -22.17
C ASP A 4 -7.28 23.08 -20.70
N LYS A 5 -8.18 23.51 -19.81
CA LYS A 5 -8.24 23.03 -18.40
C LYS A 5 -8.52 21.52 -18.32
N TYR A 6 -9.24 20.98 -19.30
CA TYR A 6 -9.49 19.53 -19.44
C TYR A 6 -8.22 18.76 -19.84
N SER A 7 -7.42 19.32 -20.75
CA SER A 7 -6.15 18.70 -21.19
C SER A 7 -5.10 18.72 -20.08
N GLU A 8 -5.08 19.79 -19.26
CA GLU A 8 -4.20 19.92 -18.09
C GLU A 8 -4.55 18.90 -16.98
N LEU A 9 -5.85 18.66 -16.75
CA LEU A 9 -6.33 17.59 -15.86
C LEU A 9 -5.94 16.19 -16.36
N GLN A 10 -5.99 15.96 -17.67
CA GLN A 10 -5.61 14.68 -18.28
C GLN A 10 -4.13 14.35 -18.07
N GLU A 11 -3.23 15.33 -18.14
CA GLU A 11 -1.80 15.13 -17.86
C GLU A 11 -1.52 14.91 -16.37
N LEU A 12 -2.19 15.66 -15.49
CA LEU A 12 -1.99 15.55 -14.03
C LEU A 12 -2.43 14.20 -13.45
N PHE A 13 -3.44 13.56 -14.05
CA PHE A 13 -4.04 12.34 -13.52
C PHE A 13 -3.84 11.09 -14.37
N GLN A 14 -3.11 11.11 -15.49
CA GLN A 14 -3.09 9.98 -16.45
C GLN A 14 -2.74 8.61 -15.84
N ASP A 15 -1.83 8.61 -14.85
CA ASP A 15 -1.41 7.43 -14.08
C ASP A 15 -2.27 7.17 -12.83
N LEU A 16 -3.16 8.10 -12.50
CA LEU A 16 -4.03 8.14 -11.33
C LEU A 16 -5.53 8.10 -11.66
N LEU A 17 -5.95 7.78 -12.88
CA LEU A 17 -7.38 7.62 -13.20
C LEU A 17 -7.75 6.13 -13.23
N SER A 18 -8.90 5.79 -12.64
CA SER A 18 -9.50 4.46 -12.78
C SER A 18 -9.94 4.21 -14.23
N PRO A 19 -10.02 2.95 -14.68
CA PRO A 19 -10.53 2.61 -16.02
C PRO A 19 -11.91 3.22 -16.32
N GLU A 20 -12.78 3.25 -15.33
CA GLU A 20 -14.15 3.77 -15.38
C GLU A 20 -14.14 5.29 -15.56
N LEU A 21 -13.32 5.99 -14.77
CA LEU A 21 -13.17 7.45 -14.88
C LEU A 21 -12.51 7.83 -16.21
N LYS A 22 -11.55 7.04 -16.71
CA LYS A 22 -10.98 7.19 -18.06
C LYS A 22 -12.04 7.04 -19.14
N ALA A 23 -12.88 6.01 -19.06
CA ALA A 23 -13.95 5.79 -20.03
C ALA A 23 -15.03 6.91 -20.00
N ALA A 24 -15.40 7.39 -18.80
CA ALA A 24 -16.34 8.50 -18.66
C ALA A 24 -15.75 9.81 -19.22
N MET A 25 -14.45 10.03 -19.00
CA MET A 25 -13.69 11.14 -19.56
C MET A 25 -13.66 11.08 -21.10
N GLU A 26 -13.32 9.92 -21.69
CA GLU A 26 -13.35 9.73 -23.15
C GLU A 26 -14.73 10.01 -23.77
N LYS A 27 -15.81 9.54 -23.12
CA LYS A 27 -17.19 9.84 -23.56
C LYS A 27 -17.52 11.32 -23.51
N LEU A 28 -17.09 12.03 -22.47
CA LEU A 28 -17.28 13.48 -22.36
C LEU A 28 -16.50 14.21 -23.46
N GLN A 29 -15.29 13.77 -23.78
CA GLN A 29 -14.49 14.32 -24.88
C GLN A 29 -15.20 14.16 -26.24
N GLN A 30 -15.72 12.97 -26.51
CA GLN A 30 -16.48 12.69 -27.75
C GLN A 30 -17.73 13.56 -27.84
N ALA A 31 -18.52 13.64 -26.76
CA ALA A 31 -19.72 14.47 -26.73
C ALA A 31 -19.42 15.96 -26.96
N MET A 32 -18.30 16.47 -26.43
CA MET A 32 -17.85 17.85 -26.69
C MET A 32 -17.40 18.07 -28.14
N GLN A 33 -16.80 17.07 -28.78
CA GLN A 33 -16.42 17.12 -30.20
C GLN A 33 -17.65 17.12 -31.11
N ASP A 34 -18.67 16.34 -30.76
CA ASP A 34 -19.94 16.23 -31.51
C ASP A 34 -20.86 17.45 -31.32
N GLN A 35 -20.52 18.37 -30.40
CA GLN A 35 -21.24 19.62 -30.10
C GLN A 35 -22.74 19.45 -29.81
N ASN A 36 -23.18 18.26 -29.39
CA ASN A 36 -24.57 17.99 -29.08
C ASN A 36 -24.86 18.31 -27.59
N PRO A 37 -25.67 19.33 -27.27
CA PRO A 37 -25.89 19.77 -25.88
C PRO A 37 -26.46 18.68 -24.96
N GLN A 38 -27.33 17.81 -25.48
CA GLN A 38 -27.94 16.73 -24.70
C GLN A 38 -26.92 15.63 -24.37
N GLN A 39 -26.08 15.26 -25.34
CA GLN A 39 -25.02 14.27 -25.13
C GLN A 39 -23.93 14.81 -24.20
N ILE A 40 -23.59 16.10 -24.31
CA ILE A 40 -22.65 16.75 -23.40
C ILE A 40 -23.20 16.73 -21.97
N GLN A 41 -24.48 17.07 -21.78
CA GLN A 41 -25.11 17.06 -20.47
C GLN A 41 -25.11 15.65 -19.85
N GLN A 42 -25.44 14.63 -20.62
CA GLN A 42 -25.45 13.25 -20.16
C GLN A 42 -24.04 12.73 -19.85
N ALA A 43 -23.08 12.94 -20.74
CA ALA A 43 -21.69 12.55 -20.52
C ALA A 43 -21.06 13.28 -19.32
N MET A 44 -21.48 14.52 -19.06
CA MET A 44 -21.04 15.29 -17.89
C MET A 44 -21.60 14.72 -16.58
N GLN A 45 -22.86 14.26 -16.58
CA GLN A 45 -23.44 13.56 -15.42
C GLN A 45 -22.72 12.24 -15.14
N ASP A 46 -22.46 11.44 -16.18
CA ASP A 46 -21.73 10.17 -16.06
C ASP A 46 -20.30 10.40 -15.54
N PHE A 47 -19.63 11.45 -16.02
CA PHE A 47 -18.30 11.85 -15.54
C PHE A 47 -18.32 12.29 -14.08
N GLN A 48 -19.28 13.13 -13.68
CA GLN A 48 -19.42 13.57 -12.28
C GLN A 48 -19.67 12.39 -11.34
N ALA A 49 -20.55 11.46 -11.72
CA ALA A 49 -20.82 10.25 -10.95
C ALA A 49 -19.56 9.37 -10.84
N SER A 50 -18.83 9.18 -11.93
CA SER A 50 -17.58 8.40 -11.94
C SER A 50 -16.49 9.06 -11.08
N MET A 51 -16.40 10.39 -11.11
CA MET A 51 -15.46 11.16 -10.29
C MET A 51 -15.78 11.07 -8.79
N GLU A 52 -17.06 11.12 -8.42
CA GLU A 52 -17.49 10.94 -7.03
C GLU A 52 -17.20 9.52 -6.54
N ASN A 53 -17.50 8.50 -7.34
CA ASN A 53 -17.16 7.11 -7.00
C ASN A 53 -15.64 6.92 -6.83
N PHE A 54 -14.85 7.52 -7.72
CA PHE A 54 -13.40 7.52 -7.62
C PHE A 54 -12.94 8.15 -6.30
N LYS A 55 -13.42 9.35 -5.97
CA LYS A 55 -13.11 10.02 -4.71
C LYS A 55 -13.47 9.15 -3.49
N GLN A 56 -14.65 8.54 -3.48
CA GLN A 56 -15.08 7.66 -2.39
C GLN A 56 -14.20 6.41 -2.27
N SER A 57 -13.79 5.79 -3.39
CA SER A 57 -12.88 4.64 -3.38
C SER A 57 -11.50 5.01 -2.81
N VAL A 58 -11.04 6.22 -3.07
CA VAL A 58 -9.78 6.76 -2.58
C VAL A 58 -9.85 7.04 -1.08
N GLU A 59 -10.91 7.68 -0.61
CA GLU A 59 -11.15 7.92 0.82
C GLU A 59 -11.26 6.60 1.58
N ARG A 60 -12.04 5.65 1.07
CA ARG A 60 -12.14 4.26 1.56
C ARG A 60 -10.74 3.64 1.72
N THR A 61 -9.96 3.66 0.65
CA THR A 61 -8.63 3.04 0.63
C THR A 61 -7.70 3.67 1.64
N LEU A 62 -7.75 5.00 1.77
CA LEU A 62 -6.95 5.74 2.75
C LEU A 62 -7.29 5.33 4.18
N GLU A 63 -8.57 5.18 4.51
CA GLU A 63 -9.00 4.77 5.86
C GLU A 63 -8.56 3.35 6.20
N ILE A 64 -8.71 2.39 5.28
CA ILE A 64 -8.23 1.03 5.52
C ILE A 64 -6.71 1.02 5.67
N PHE A 65 -5.97 1.81 4.88
CA PHE A 65 -4.52 1.91 5.02
C PHE A 65 -4.08 2.46 6.37
N LYS A 66 -4.76 3.47 6.91
CA LYS A 66 -4.44 3.95 8.25
C LYS A 66 -4.59 2.83 9.29
N ARG A 67 -5.63 1.98 9.17
CA ARG A 67 -5.79 0.79 10.03
C ARG A 67 -4.65 -0.22 9.81
N VAL A 68 -4.26 -0.49 8.57
CA VAL A 68 -3.10 -1.36 8.25
C VAL A 68 -1.81 -0.79 8.86
N GLN A 69 -1.60 0.52 8.79
CA GLN A 69 -0.42 1.17 9.38
C GLN A 69 -0.38 1.00 10.89
N ILE A 70 -1.52 1.13 11.56
CA ILE A 70 -1.63 0.85 13.00
C ILE A 70 -1.30 -0.62 13.30
N GLU A 71 -1.87 -1.56 12.56
CA GLU A 71 -1.58 -3.00 12.69
C GLU A 71 -0.08 -3.29 12.49
N GLN A 72 0.54 -2.72 11.45
CA GLN A 72 1.97 -2.89 11.16
C GLN A 72 2.87 -2.25 12.22
N LYS A 73 2.54 -1.05 12.70
CA LYS A 73 3.33 -0.35 13.74
C LYS A 73 3.25 -1.07 15.07
N LEU A 74 2.10 -1.64 15.41
CA LEU A 74 1.94 -2.49 16.60
C LEU A 74 2.80 -3.75 16.49
N ASP A 75 2.76 -4.44 15.35
CA ASP A 75 3.58 -5.64 15.12
C ASP A 75 5.08 -5.33 15.14
N GLU A 76 5.49 -4.26 14.45
CA GLU A 76 6.87 -3.75 14.45
C GLU A 76 7.35 -3.46 15.87
N LEU A 77 6.56 -2.74 16.67
CA LEU A 77 6.90 -2.37 18.04
C LEU A 77 7.01 -3.59 18.95
N SER A 78 6.04 -4.50 18.87
CA SER A 78 5.99 -5.75 19.65
C SER A 78 7.20 -6.65 19.35
N GLN A 79 7.51 -6.87 18.07
CA GLN A 79 8.65 -7.67 17.65
C GLN A 79 9.99 -7.03 18.04
N ARG A 80 10.14 -5.71 17.82
CA ARG A 80 11.35 -4.97 18.21
C ARG A 80 11.62 -5.07 19.70
N LEU A 81 10.61 -4.85 20.54
CA LEU A 81 10.78 -4.92 22.00
C LEU A 81 11.07 -6.34 22.49
N THR A 82 10.48 -7.35 21.86
CA THR A 82 10.77 -8.76 22.16
C THR A 82 12.22 -9.11 21.81
N ASP A 83 12.68 -8.77 20.60
CA ASP A 83 14.07 -8.98 20.16
C ASP A 83 15.06 -8.19 21.03
N LEU A 84 14.75 -6.94 21.42
CA LEU A 84 15.57 -6.17 22.36
C LEU A 84 15.66 -6.83 23.73
N ALA A 85 14.54 -7.34 24.27
CA ALA A 85 14.53 -8.04 25.55
C ALA A 85 15.35 -9.34 25.51
N GLU A 86 15.30 -10.09 24.41
CA GLU A 86 16.10 -11.29 24.19
C GLU A 86 17.60 -10.96 24.09
N ARG A 87 17.98 -10.00 23.25
CA ARG A 87 19.38 -9.56 23.10
C ARG A 87 19.95 -9.00 24.39
N GLN A 88 19.17 -8.23 25.15
CA GLN A 88 19.60 -7.74 26.46
C GLN A 88 19.79 -8.89 27.45
N SER A 89 18.91 -9.90 27.39
CA SER A 89 19.05 -11.10 28.22
C SER A 89 20.33 -11.88 27.90
N GLU A 90 20.66 -12.05 26.62
CA GLU A 90 21.92 -12.67 26.18
C GLU A 90 23.13 -11.87 26.66
N LEU A 91 23.08 -10.54 26.53
CA LEU A 91 24.15 -9.67 27.00
C LEU A 91 24.39 -9.79 28.51
N VAL A 92 23.32 -9.80 29.31
CA VAL A 92 23.42 -9.99 30.77
C VAL A 92 24.11 -11.33 31.09
N GLN A 93 23.77 -12.41 30.37
CA GLN A 93 24.44 -13.70 30.52
C GLN A 93 25.92 -13.66 30.13
N ASP A 94 26.27 -12.97 29.05
CA ASP A 94 27.65 -12.79 28.61
C ASP A 94 28.48 -12.02 29.67
N LEU A 95 27.89 -10.98 30.29
CA LEU A 95 28.52 -10.21 31.37
C LEU A 95 28.72 -11.03 32.65
N GLU A 96 27.84 -11.98 32.95
CA GLU A 96 27.97 -12.90 34.08
C GLU A 96 29.01 -14.01 33.83
N SER A 97 29.35 -14.26 32.57
CA SER A 97 30.34 -15.26 32.19
C SER A 97 31.77 -14.85 32.60
N LYS A 98 32.61 -15.82 32.97
CA LYS A 98 34.04 -15.59 33.26
C LYS A 98 34.92 -15.58 31.99
N ASP A 99 34.30 -15.69 30.82
CA ASP A 99 35.00 -15.80 29.54
C ASP A 99 35.22 -14.41 28.95
N ALA A 100 36.48 -13.94 28.98
CA ALA A 100 36.85 -12.63 28.45
C ALA A 100 36.56 -12.48 26.95
N GLY A 101 36.49 -13.59 26.20
CA GLY A 101 36.13 -13.57 24.78
C GLY A 101 34.67 -13.20 24.54
N LYS A 102 33.76 -13.58 25.44
CA LYS A 102 32.34 -13.23 25.37
C LYS A 102 32.06 -11.78 25.74
N GLN A 103 32.94 -11.17 26.54
CA GLN A 103 32.82 -9.79 27.01
C GLN A 103 33.43 -8.75 26.06
N MET A 104 34.21 -9.20 25.06
CA MET A 104 35.02 -8.32 24.21
C MET A 104 34.17 -7.33 23.37
N ASP A 105 32.92 -7.67 23.09
CA ASP A 105 31.98 -6.86 22.28
C ASP A 105 30.77 -6.34 23.06
N SER A 106 30.71 -6.50 24.40
CA SER A 106 29.53 -6.14 25.18
C SER A 106 29.14 -4.66 25.04
N ALA A 107 30.11 -3.75 24.98
CA ALA A 107 29.83 -2.32 24.77
C ALA A 107 29.23 -2.02 23.39
N VAL A 108 29.60 -2.77 22.35
CA VAL A 108 29.06 -2.60 20.99
C VAL A 108 27.64 -3.16 20.92
N LYS A 109 27.39 -4.31 21.55
CA LYS A 109 26.05 -4.90 21.67
C LYS A 109 25.11 -3.95 22.43
N GLU A 110 25.53 -3.43 23.59
CA GLU A 110 24.73 -2.50 24.40
C GLU A 110 24.43 -1.19 23.66
N GLN A 111 25.39 -0.66 22.88
CA GLN A 111 25.15 0.51 22.04
C GLN A 111 24.05 0.25 21.00
N LYS A 112 24.10 -0.90 20.31
CA LYS A 112 23.08 -1.26 19.32
C LYS A 112 21.69 -1.40 19.95
N ILE A 113 21.60 -2.06 21.11
CA ILE A 113 20.35 -2.20 21.85
C ILE A 113 19.82 -0.81 22.26
N SER A 114 20.69 0.08 22.74
CA SER A 114 20.31 1.46 23.07
C SER A 114 19.78 2.23 21.85
N ASP A 115 20.45 2.14 20.70
CA ASP A 115 20.05 2.85 19.48
C ASP A 115 18.71 2.30 18.93
N GLU A 116 18.54 0.97 18.93
CA GLU A 116 17.31 0.30 18.51
C GLU A 116 16.14 0.56 19.48
N PHE A 117 16.41 0.71 20.78
CA PHE A 117 15.39 1.10 21.76
C PHE A 117 14.87 2.54 21.53
N GLU A 118 15.75 3.49 21.20
CA GLU A 118 15.30 4.84 20.82
C GLU A 118 14.47 4.83 19.52
N ALA A 119 14.81 3.94 18.56
CA ALA A 119 13.96 3.73 17.38
C ALA A 119 12.60 3.11 17.73
N ALA A 120 12.54 2.21 18.71
CA ALA A 120 11.28 1.66 19.23
C ALA A 120 10.42 2.75 19.89
N LYS A 121 11.04 3.68 20.65
CA LYS A 121 10.36 4.87 21.19
C LYS A 121 9.75 5.74 20.11
N GLN A 122 10.50 6.00 19.03
CA GLN A 122 9.96 6.73 17.88
C GLN A 122 8.78 5.99 17.24
N THR A 123 8.87 4.67 17.09
CA THR A 123 7.78 3.83 16.55
C THR A 123 6.52 3.92 17.39
N ALA A 124 6.64 3.91 18.73
CA ALA A 124 5.50 4.08 19.63
C ALA A 124 4.90 5.49 19.58
N GLN A 125 5.73 6.53 19.39
CA GLN A 125 5.24 7.89 19.18
C GLN A 125 4.45 8.00 17.87
N ASP A 126 4.98 7.44 16.79
CA ASP A 126 4.31 7.41 15.48
C ASP A 126 2.98 6.67 15.56
N LEU A 127 2.95 5.53 16.28
CA LEU A 127 1.73 4.78 16.57
C LEU A 127 0.71 5.63 17.36
N ASN A 128 1.15 6.33 18.42
CA ASN A 128 0.27 7.19 19.21
C ASN A 128 -0.34 8.32 18.36
N ASN A 129 0.44 8.94 17.48
CA ASN A 129 -0.06 9.95 16.55
C ASN A 129 -1.11 9.38 15.58
N LEU A 130 -0.88 8.18 15.04
CA LEU A 130 -1.85 7.50 14.18
C LEU A 130 -3.16 7.17 14.91
N LEU A 131 -3.07 6.78 16.19
CA LEU A 131 -4.23 6.51 17.02
C LEU A 131 -5.02 7.78 17.35
N GLN A 132 -4.35 8.91 17.57
CA GLN A 132 -5.03 10.20 17.80
C GLN A 132 -5.79 10.71 16.57
N ASP A 133 -5.28 10.43 15.37
CA ASP A 133 -5.95 10.76 14.11
C ASP A 133 -7.18 9.87 13.84
N GLN A 134 -7.35 8.76 14.58
CA GLN A 134 -8.44 7.79 14.42
C GLN A 134 -9.44 7.88 15.58
N GLN A 135 -10.50 8.67 15.39
CA GLN A 135 -11.53 8.91 16.42
C GLN A 135 -12.31 7.65 16.85
N GLU A 136 -12.27 6.58 16.05
CA GLU A 136 -12.97 5.31 16.31
C GLU A 136 -12.19 4.36 17.23
N LEU A 137 -10.89 4.59 17.39
CA LEU A 137 -10.02 3.79 18.25
C LEU A 137 -9.81 4.50 19.59
N ASP A 138 -9.49 3.75 20.64
CA ASP A 138 -9.20 4.34 21.95
C ASP A 138 -7.79 4.96 21.97
N PRO A 139 -7.65 6.30 21.94
CA PRO A 139 -6.35 6.94 21.90
C PRO A 139 -5.60 6.81 23.24
N GLN A 140 -6.29 6.44 24.33
CA GLN A 140 -5.66 6.32 25.64
C GLN A 140 -4.60 5.22 25.66
N MET A 141 -4.82 4.12 24.94
CA MET A 141 -3.92 2.97 24.95
C MET A 141 -2.52 3.31 24.41
N GLY A 142 -2.45 4.10 23.33
CA GLY A 142 -1.18 4.58 22.77
C GLY A 142 -0.44 5.53 23.71
N ALA A 143 -1.18 6.46 24.33
CA ALA A 143 -0.62 7.41 25.28
C ALA A 143 -0.10 6.73 26.56
N GLU A 144 -0.85 5.77 27.10
CA GLU A 144 -0.46 4.97 28.26
C GLU A 144 0.81 4.17 27.99
N PHE A 145 0.91 3.52 26.81
CA PHE A 145 2.11 2.78 26.44
C PHE A 145 3.34 3.68 26.26
N GLN A 146 3.17 4.84 25.62
CA GLN A 146 4.24 5.82 25.48
C GLN A 146 4.72 6.30 26.87
N GLN A 147 3.80 6.59 27.77
CA GLN A 147 4.11 6.98 29.15
C GLN A 147 4.83 5.85 29.90
N ALA A 148 4.41 4.60 29.73
CA ALA A 148 5.09 3.45 30.33
C ALA A 148 6.55 3.33 29.85
N MET A 149 6.81 3.56 28.55
CA MET A 149 8.17 3.60 28.02
C MET A 149 9.01 4.71 28.64
N GLU A 150 8.47 5.93 28.76
CA GLU A 150 9.18 7.06 29.38
C GLU A 150 9.47 6.82 30.88
N GLN A 151 8.56 6.16 31.60
CA GLN A 151 8.72 5.88 33.03
C GLN A 151 9.61 4.66 33.34
N SER A 152 9.85 3.78 32.37
CA SER A 152 10.59 2.52 32.54
C SER A 152 12.08 2.68 32.91
N GLN A 153 12.62 3.89 32.77
CA GLN A 153 14.04 4.23 32.93
C GLN A 153 14.99 3.37 32.07
N THR A 154 14.48 2.77 30.99
CA THR A 154 15.23 1.82 30.15
C THR A 154 16.39 2.53 29.45
N SER A 155 16.15 3.71 28.87
CA SER A 155 17.18 4.52 28.21
C SER A 155 18.33 4.85 29.18
N GLU A 156 18.01 5.27 30.41
CA GLU A 156 19.00 5.60 31.43
C GLU A 156 19.82 4.39 31.86
N ASN A 157 19.17 3.23 32.08
CA ASN A 157 19.85 2.00 32.47
C ASN A 157 20.77 1.49 31.35
N LEU A 158 20.32 1.50 30.09
CA LEU A 158 21.15 1.13 28.93
C LEU A 158 22.36 2.07 28.78
N GLN A 159 22.18 3.38 28.94
CA GLN A 159 23.28 4.34 28.89
C GLN A 159 24.29 4.16 30.03
N GLN A 160 23.82 3.94 31.25
CA GLN A 160 24.69 3.69 32.41
C GLN A 160 25.51 2.41 32.23
N SER A 161 24.86 1.34 31.79
CA SER A 161 25.48 0.05 31.50
C SER A 161 26.55 0.20 30.40
N LEU A 162 26.20 0.83 29.28
CA LEU A 162 27.11 1.15 28.19
C LEU A 162 28.35 1.95 28.64
N GLN A 163 28.16 2.97 29.46
CA GLN A 163 29.26 3.80 29.95
C GLN A 163 30.22 3.00 30.83
N GLN A 164 29.69 2.13 31.69
CA GLN A 164 30.50 1.25 32.53
C GLN A 164 31.26 0.20 31.69
N MET A 165 30.64 -0.36 30.66
CA MET A 165 31.33 -1.26 29.72
C MET A 165 32.43 -0.55 28.93
N LYS A 166 32.20 0.68 28.45
CA LYS A 166 33.23 1.50 27.77
C LYS A 166 34.43 1.80 28.68
N ASN A 167 34.18 1.92 29.99
CA ASN A 167 35.23 2.08 31.01
C ASN A 167 35.87 0.75 31.45
N SER A 168 35.58 -0.36 30.78
CA SER A 168 36.04 -1.72 31.13
C SER A 168 35.58 -2.21 32.52
N GLN A 169 34.50 -1.63 33.06
CA GLN A 169 33.92 -1.96 34.37
C GLN A 169 32.76 -2.95 34.22
N MET A 170 33.03 -4.15 33.69
CA MET A 170 32.00 -5.15 33.34
C MET A 170 31.13 -5.56 34.53
N GLN A 171 31.72 -5.71 35.72
CA GLN A 171 30.98 -6.09 36.92
C GLN A 171 30.02 -5.00 37.41
N SER A 172 30.41 -3.72 37.26
CA SER A 172 29.51 -2.61 37.56
C SER A 172 28.34 -2.60 36.57
N ALA A 173 28.61 -2.87 35.28
CA ALA A 173 27.62 -2.80 34.20
C ALA A 173 26.49 -3.83 34.34
N GLN A 174 26.71 -4.92 35.08
CA GLN A 174 25.71 -5.98 35.29
C GLN A 174 24.39 -5.46 35.89
N GLN A 175 24.47 -4.61 36.92
CA GLN A 175 23.27 -4.11 37.61
C GLN A 175 22.37 -3.24 36.71
N PRO A 176 22.88 -2.19 36.03
CA PRO A 176 22.06 -1.42 35.10
C PRO A 176 21.61 -2.28 33.89
N ALA A 177 22.45 -3.20 33.39
CA ALA A 177 22.06 -4.12 32.31
C ALA A 177 20.88 -5.03 32.71
N GLN A 178 20.88 -5.58 33.93
CA GLN A 178 19.78 -6.40 34.47
C GLN A 178 18.49 -5.59 34.67
N ARG A 179 18.59 -4.33 35.10
CA ARG A 179 17.41 -3.45 35.18
C ARG A 179 16.84 -3.14 33.80
N ALA A 180 17.69 -2.83 32.82
CA ALA A 180 17.27 -2.63 31.45
C ALA A 180 16.60 -3.89 30.87
N GLN A 181 17.15 -5.09 31.14
CA GLN A 181 16.54 -6.36 30.76
C GLN A 181 15.12 -6.51 31.32
N GLN A 182 14.93 -6.25 32.62
CA GLN A 182 13.61 -6.33 33.26
C GLN A 182 12.61 -5.33 32.67
N SER A 183 13.04 -4.08 32.45
CA SER A 183 12.19 -3.07 31.82
C SER A 183 11.83 -3.44 30.38
N LEU A 184 12.78 -3.91 29.57
CA LEU A 184 12.52 -4.37 28.19
C LEU A 184 11.55 -5.55 28.16
N GLN A 185 11.69 -6.52 29.08
CA GLN A 185 10.75 -7.65 29.18
C GLN A 185 9.33 -7.18 29.53
N GLN A 186 9.19 -6.22 30.46
CA GLN A 186 7.89 -5.64 30.79
C GLN A 186 7.28 -4.88 29.62
N LEU A 187 8.08 -4.08 28.92
CA LEU A 187 7.63 -3.34 27.73
C LEU A 187 7.23 -4.27 26.59
N ALA A 188 7.98 -5.35 26.35
CA ALA A 188 7.63 -6.36 25.36
C ALA A 188 6.29 -7.05 25.69
N GLN A 189 6.07 -7.41 26.96
CA GLN A 189 4.79 -7.99 27.40
C GLN A 189 3.63 -7.01 27.24
N GLN A 190 3.83 -5.73 27.59
CA GLN A 190 2.82 -4.69 27.42
C GLN A 190 2.52 -4.43 25.93
N ALA A 191 3.53 -4.40 25.08
CA ALA A 191 3.37 -4.23 23.63
C ALA A 191 2.59 -5.40 23.01
N ALA A 192 2.91 -6.64 23.40
CA ALA A 192 2.17 -7.82 22.94
C ALA A 192 0.72 -7.82 23.42
N ALA A 193 0.46 -7.40 24.68
CA ALA A 193 -0.90 -7.25 25.20
C ALA A 193 -1.68 -6.16 24.46
N MET A 194 -1.04 -5.01 24.22
CA MET A 194 -1.61 -3.90 23.43
C MET A 194 -1.96 -4.36 22.01
N GLN A 195 -1.03 -5.04 21.33
CA GLN A 195 -1.23 -5.60 19.99
C GLN A 195 -2.44 -6.54 19.97
N SER A 196 -2.50 -7.51 20.89
CA SER A 196 -3.59 -8.48 20.96
C SER A 196 -4.94 -7.81 21.25
N GLN A 197 -4.98 -6.85 22.17
CA GLN A 197 -6.22 -6.16 22.54
C GLN A 197 -6.73 -5.28 21.39
N MET A 198 -5.84 -4.53 20.75
CA MET A 198 -6.16 -3.70 19.58
C MET A 198 -6.66 -4.54 18.40
N GLN A 199 -5.95 -5.62 18.07
CA GLN A 199 -6.34 -6.53 17.00
C GLN A 199 -7.72 -7.15 17.27
N GLN A 200 -7.97 -7.56 18.52
CA GLN A 200 -9.28 -8.08 18.91
C GLN A 200 -10.38 -7.01 18.79
N GLN A 201 -10.15 -5.80 19.29
CA GLN A 201 -11.13 -4.71 19.23
C GLN A 201 -11.49 -4.34 17.78
N MET A 202 -10.50 -4.18 16.91
CA MET A 202 -10.73 -3.89 15.49
C MET A 202 -11.43 -5.04 14.78
N MET A 203 -11.07 -6.30 15.09
CA MET A 203 -11.73 -7.48 14.53
C MET A 203 -13.19 -7.57 14.98
N ASP A 204 -13.47 -7.37 16.27
CA ASP A 204 -14.81 -7.43 16.84
C ASP A 204 -15.73 -6.35 16.25
N GLU A 205 -15.20 -5.15 16.03
CA GLU A 205 -15.90 -4.06 15.35
C GLU A 205 -16.37 -4.47 13.94
N VAL A 206 -15.42 -4.93 13.11
CA VAL A 206 -15.67 -5.33 11.72
C VAL A 206 -16.61 -6.55 11.66
N VAL A 207 -16.39 -7.56 12.49
CA VAL A 207 -17.24 -8.77 12.57
C VAL A 207 -18.65 -8.42 13.02
N SER A 208 -18.81 -7.51 14.00
CA SER A 208 -20.11 -7.03 14.45
C SER A 208 -20.86 -6.33 13.32
N ALA A 209 -20.18 -5.48 12.55
CA ALA A 209 -20.75 -4.83 11.37
C ALA A 209 -21.18 -5.85 10.30
N PHE A 210 -20.34 -6.84 9.97
CA PHE A 210 -20.72 -7.95 9.08
C PHE A 210 -22.00 -8.65 9.56
N ARG A 211 -22.06 -9.05 10.83
CA ARG A 211 -23.23 -9.74 11.41
C ARG A 211 -24.48 -8.89 11.33
N LYS A 212 -24.38 -7.59 11.64
CA LYS A 212 -25.50 -6.65 11.59
C LYS A 212 -26.05 -6.51 10.17
N ILE A 213 -25.17 -6.33 9.18
CA ILE A 213 -25.56 -6.21 7.76
C ILE A 213 -26.18 -7.52 7.26
N MET A 214 -25.56 -8.65 7.58
CA MET A 214 -26.07 -9.98 7.22
C MET A 214 -27.47 -10.22 7.80
N MET A 215 -27.69 -9.93 9.08
CA MET A 215 -29.02 -10.08 9.72
C MET A 215 -30.06 -9.15 9.09
N LYS A 216 -29.71 -7.90 8.78
CA LYS A 216 -30.59 -6.99 8.04
C LYS A 216 -30.95 -7.52 6.65
N THR A 217 -29.97 -8.08 5.95
CA THR A 217 -30.14 -8.67 4.61
C THR A 217 -31.05 -9.89 4.64
N LEU A 218 -30.87 -10.79 5.62
CA LEU A 218 -31.72 -11.97 5.80
C LEU A 218 -33.16 -11.58 6.17
N ASN A 219 -33.33 -10.61 7.08
CA ASN A 219 -34.66 -10.10 7.43
C ASN A 219 -35.35 -9.47 6.22
N LEU A 220 -34.63 -8.67 5.43
CA LEU A 220 -35.17 -8.07 4.21
C LEU A 220 -35.55 -9.14 3.18
N SER A 221 -34.72 -10.19 3.02
CA SER A 221 -35.00 -11.34 2.16
C SER A 221 -36.28 -12.07 2.56
N GLN A 222 -36.48 -12.28 3.88
CA GLN A 222 -37.70 -12.89 4.40
C GLN A 222 -38.94 -12.03 4.18
N MET A 223 -38.83 -10.70 4.37
CA MET A 223 -39.93 -9.77 4.07
C MET A 223 -40.23 -9.74 2.57
N GLN A 224 -39.20 -9.81 1.72
CA GLN A 224 -39.33 -9.90 0.28
C GLN A 224 -40.02 -11.19 -0.17
N GLU A 225 -39.73 -12.33 0.47
CA GLU A 225 -40.41 -13.61 0.26
C GLU A 225 -41.89 -13.55 0.63
N SER A 226 -42.20 -12.98 1.80
CA SER A 226 -43.59 -12.82 2.25
C SER A 226 -44.41 -11.96 1.28
N LEU A 227 -43.82 -10.89 0.75
CA LEU A 227 -44.46 -10.04 -0.25
C LEU A 227 -44.56 -10.74 -1.62
N GLU A 228 -43.54 -11.52 -2.01
CA GLU A 228 -43.55 -12.34 -3.23
C GLU A 228 -44.74 -13.31 -3.23
N ASP A 229 -44.94 -14.04 -2.13
CA ASP A 229 -46.03 -15.01 -1.99
C ASP A 229 -47.41 -14.32 -2.07
N GLN A 230 -47.58 -13.18 -1.39
CA GLN A 230 -48.82 -12.39 -1.48
C GLN A 230 -49.08 -11.88 -2.90
N THR A 231 -48.03 -11.39 -3.57
CA THR A 231 -48.11 -10.85 -4.94
C THR A 231 -48.38 -11.95 -5.97
N ARG A 232 -47.92 -13.18 -5.72
CA ARG A 232 -48.15 -14.32 -6.62
C ARG A 232 -49.63 -14.70 -6.71
N ASP A 233 -50.34 -14.65 -5.58
CA ASP A 233 -51.72 -15.12 -5.47
C ASP A 233 -52.77 -14.02 -5.73
N VAL A 234 -52.34 -12.77 -5.92
CA VAL A 234 -53.26 -11.64 -6.09
C VAL A 234 -53.85 -11.58 -7.51
N ALA A 235 -55.16 -11.36 -7.58
CA ALA A 235 -55.85 -11.16 -8.85
C ALA A 235 -55.44 -9.84 -9.52
N GLN A 236 -55.36 -9.84 -10.85
CA GLN A 236 -54.89 -8.71 -11.67
C GLN A 236 -55.67 -7.39 -11.46
N HIS A 237 -56.94 -7.48 -11.08
CA HIS A 237 -57.80 -6.32 -10.85
C HIS A 237 -57.97 -5.98 -9.35
N SER A 238 -57.26 -6.65 -8.45
CA SER A 238 -57.34 -6.37 -7.02
C SER A 238 -56.92 -4.94 -6.69
N SER A 239 -57.60 -4.32 -5.73
CA SER A 239 -57.20 -3.04 -5.16
C SER A 239 -55.93 -3.14 -4.30
N GLN A 240 -55.56 -4.35 -3.87
CA GLN A 240 -54.40 -4.59 -2.99
C GLN A 240 -53.04 -4.42 -3.69
N ILE A 241 -53.01 -4.39 -5.03
CA ILE A 241 -51.76 -4.23 -5.80
C ILE A 241 -51.06 -2.91 -5.45
N GLY A 242 -51.82 -1.84 -5.18
CA GLY A 242 -51.24 -0.56 -4.76
C GLY A 242 -50.52 -0.67 -3.41
N GLU A 243 -51.14 -1.33 -2.43
CA GLU A 243 -50.53 -1.56 -1.11
C GLU A 243 -49.28 -2.44 -1.22
N MET A 244 -49.27 -3.43 -2.10
CA MET A 244 -48.10 -4.27 -2.37
C MET A 244 -46.95 -3.47 -3.00
N ALA A 245 -47.25 -2.51 -3.88
CA ALA A 245 -46.25 -1.61 -4.46
C ALA A 245 -45.63 -0.71 -3.39
N ASP A 246 -46.44 -0.18 -2.47
CA ASP A 246 -45.96 0.60 -1.32
C ASP A 246 -45.06 -0.23 -0.40
N GLN A 247 -45.45 -1.48 -0.11
CA GLN A 247 -44.62 -2.43 0.66
C GLN A 247 -43.30 -2.73 -0.06
N GLN A 248 -43.33 -2.95 -1.38
CA GLN A 248 -42.12 -3.18 -2.17
C GLN A 248 -41.20 -1.97 -2.16
N GLN A 249 -41.75 -0.76 -2.23
CA GLN A 249 -41.00 0.48 -2.13
C GLN A 249 -40.35 0.61 -0.74
N ALA A 250 -41.05 0.23 0.33
CA ALA A 250 -40.47 0.20 1.68
C ALA A 250 -39.30 -0.81 1.78
N LEU A 251 -39.41 -1.99 1.15
CA LEU A 251 -38.30 -2.96 1.07
C LEU A 251 -37.09 -2.37 0.31
N LYS A 252 -37.34 -1.64 -0.78
CA LYS A 252 -36.28 -0.95 -1.53
C LYS A 252 -35.56 0.09 -0.70
N GLU A 253 -36.28 0.88 0.11
CA GLU A 253 -35.64 1.81 1.05
C GLU A 253 -34.85 1.07 2.15
N GLY A 254 -35.35 -0.08 2.62
CA GLY A 254 -34.60 -0.98 3.50
C GLY A 254 -33.28 -1.46 2.88
N LEU A 255 -33.29 -1.80 1.58
CA LEU A 255 -32.09 -2.18 0.84
C LEU A 255 -31.08 -1.04 0.76
N LYS A 256 -31.52 0.21 0.56
CA LYS A 256 -30.62 1.37 0.55
C LYS A 256 -29.92 1.56 1.89
N GLN A 257 -30.61 1.30 3.01
CA GLN A 257 -29.95 1.35 4.32
C GLN A 257 -28.88 0.25 4.46
N ILE A 258 -29.14 -0.95 3.94
CA ILE A 258 -28.13 -2.02 3.89
C ILE A 258 -26.94 -1.60 3.01
N ALA A 259 -27.19 -0.93 1.88
CA ALA A 259 -26.13 -0.41 1.01
C ALA A 259 -25.26 0.63 1.73
N ALA A 260 -25.88 1.55 2.48
CA ALA A 260 -25.17 2.55 3.28
C ALA A 260 -24.32 1.89 4.37
N ASP A 261 -24.89 0.93 5.11
CA ASP A 261 -24.15 0.17 6.13
C ASP A 261 -22.97 -0.62 5.50
N MET A 262 -23.19 -1.23 4.34
CA MET A 262 -22.16 -1.94 3.57
C MET A 262 -21.04 -1.00 3.13
N SER A 263 -21.36 0.21 2.68
CA SER A 263 -20.36 1.23 2.34
C SER A 263 -19.56 1.66 3.56
N GLY A 264 -20.18 1.77 4.73
CA GLY A 264 -19.48 2.03 5.99
C GLY A 264 -18.49 0.92 6.32
N LEU A 265 -18.92 -0.35 6.25
CA LEU A 265 -18.04 -1.51 6.45
C LEU A 265 -16.91 -1.56 5.41
N ALA A 266 -17.20 -1.19 4.16
CA ALA A 266 -16.22 -1.13 3.10
C ALA A 266 -15.06 -0.17 3.44
N ASN A 267 -15.31 0.92 4.17
CA ASN A 267 -14.28 1.86 4.64
C ASN A 267 -13.39 1.31 5.76
N GLN A 268 -13.77 0.18 6.37
CA GLN A 268 -13.04 -0.42 7.48
C GLN A 268 -12.20 -1.63 7.06
N THR A 269 -12.58 -2.33 5.99
CA THR A 269 -11.93 -3.59 5.57
C THR A 269 -11.96 -3.83 4.06
N PHE A 270 -10.89 -4.45 3.56
CA PHE A 270 -10.83 -4.96 2.18
C PHE A 270 -11.67 -6.23 1.97
N ALA A 271 -12.21 -6.83 3.04
CA ALA A 271 -13.08 -8.01 2.92
C ALA A 271 -14.40 -7.72 2.18
N VAL A 272 -14.85 -6.46 2.12
CA VAL A 272 -16.02 -6.07 1.33
C VAL A 272 -15.64 -5.90 -0.14
N SER A 273 -15.79 -6.96 -0.91
CA SER A 273 -15.53 -6.95 -2.37
C SER A 273 -16.63 -6.24 -3.17
N PRO A 274 -16.36 -5.66 -4.36
CA PRO A 274 -17.39 -5.11 -5.24
C PRO A 274 -18.44 -6.11 -5.69
N LYS A 275 -18.12 -7.41 -5.70
CA LYS A 275 -19.10 -8.47 -5.99
C LYS A 275 -20.29 -8.42 -5.02
N LEU A 276 -20.06 -8.08 -3.75
CA LEU A 276 -21.13 -7.82 -2.79
C LEU A 276 -22.02 -6.66 -3.25
N GLY A 277 -21.41 -5.54 -3.65
CA GLY A 277 -22.12 -4.38 -4.20
C GLY A 277 -22.91 -4.71 -5.47
N GLN A 278 -22.36 -5.54 -6.37
CA GLN A 278 -23.05 -5.99 -7.59
C GLN A 278 -24.30 -6.81 -7.27
N THR A 279 -24.23 -7.77 -6.34
CA THR A 279 -25.42 -8.56 -5.93
C THR A 279 -26.47 -7.69 -5.25
N LEU A 280 -26.05 -6.71 -4.44
CA LEU A 280 -26.96 -5.73 -3.84
C LEU A 280 -27.66 -4.86 -4.91
N GLY A 281 -26.90 -4.41 -5.91
CA GLY A 281 -27.43 -3.64 -7.04
C GLY A 281 -28.41 -4.47 -7.89
N GLN A 282 -28.13 -5.75 -8.12
CA GLN A 282 -29.06 -6.67 -8.78
C GLN A 282 -30.39 -6.77 -8.02
N SER A 283 -30.33 -6.91 -6.69
CA SER A 283 -31.54 -6.87 -5.86
C SER A 283 -32.31 -5.56 -6.06
N GLN A 284 -31.62 -4.41 -6.05
CA GLN A 284 -32.27 -3.11 -6.23
C GLN A 284 -32.99 -3.02 -7.59
N THR A 285 -32.31 -3.38 -8.68
CA THR A 285 -32.92 -3.38 -10.02
C THR A 285 -34.14 -4.30 -10.10
N GLN A 286 -34.09 -5.48 -9.48
CA GLN A 286 -35.23 -6.40 -9.47
C GLN A 286 -36.39 -5.89 -8.60
N MET A 287 -36.12 -5.20 -7.49
CA MET A 287 -37.15 -4.53 -6.68
C MET A 287 -37.80 -3.37 -7.46
N GLU A 288 -37.03 -2.58 -8.22
CA GLU A 288 -37.56 -1.52 -9.09
C GLU A 288 -38.45 -2.10 -10.20
N ASN A 289 -37.99 -3.17 -10.85
CA ASN A 289 -38.80 -3.90 -11.81
C ASN A 289 -40.11 -4.42 -11.19
N ALA A 290 -40.07 -4.96 -9.96
CA ALA A 290 -41.27 -5.44 -9.29
C ALA A 290 -42.31 -4.33 -9.09
N ILE A 291 -41.87 -3.13 -8.71
CA ILE A 291 -42.74 -1.94 -8.56
C ILE A 291 -43.38 -1.58 -9.90
N GLU A 292 -42.59 -1.47 -10.98
CA GLU A 292 -43.09 -1.18 -12.33
C GLU A 292 -44.13 -2.22 -12.80
N ARG A 293 -43.90 -3.50 -12.49
CA ARG A 293 -44.85 -4.59 -12.80
C ARG A 293 -46.13 -4.51 -11.96
N MET A 294 -46.06 -4.04 -10.72
CA MET A 294 -47.26 -3.79 -9.91
C MET A 294 -48.05 -2.57 -10.42
N GLU A 295 -47.37 -1.48 -10.78
CA GLU A 295 -47.99 -0.28 -11.38
C GLU A 295 -48.69 -0.60 -12.71
N SER A 296 -48.08 -1.46 -13.53
CA SER A 296 -48.67 -1.97 -14.77
C SER A 296 -49.69 -3.11 -14.56
N ARG A 297 -50.10 -3.39 -13.30
CA ARG A 297 -51.07 -4.42 -12.92
C ARG A 297 -50.74 -5.81 -13.47
N SER A 298 -49.48 -6.21 -13.34
CA SER A 298 -48.94 -7.50 -13.79
C SER A 298 -48.35 -8.29 -12.61
N PRO A 299 -49.17 -8.77 -11.66
CA PRO A 299 -48.70 -9.35 -10.40
C PRO A 299 -47.82 -10.60 -10.59
N ALA A 300 -48.13 -11.46 -11.56
CA ALA A 300 -47.29 -12.63 -11.85
C ALA A 300 -45.87 -12.24 -12.28
N GLN A 301 -45.70 -11.15 -13.05
CA GLN A 301 -44.38 -10.66 -13.45
C GLN A 301 -43.68 -9.92 -12.29
N ALA A 302 -44.45 -9.23 -11.44
CA ALA A 302 -43.92 -8.63 -10.22
C ALA A 302 -43.35 -9.69 -9.27
N ALA A 303 -44.10 -10.78 -9.02
CA ALA A 303 -43.64 -11.90 -8.21
C ALA A 303 -42.36 -12.55 -8.77
N GLN A 304 -42.21 -12.66 -10.09
CA GLN A 304 -40.97 -13.15 -10.70
C GLN A 304 -39.78 -12.21 -10.45
N ALA A 305 -39.98 -10.90 -10.51
CA ALA A 305 -38.94 -9.92 -10.19
C ALA A 305 -38.58 -9.96 -8.69
N GLN A 306 -39.59 -10.06 -7.82
CA GLN A 306 -39.41 -10.24 -6.37
C GLN A 306 -38.61 -11.50 -6.03
N ALA A 307 -38.87 -12.63 -6.71
CA ALA A 307 -38.11 -13.86 -6.56
C ALA A 307 -36.61 -13.68 -6.89
N LYS A 308 -36.31 -12.96 -7.97
CA LYS A 308 -34.92 -12.63 -8.35
C LYS A 308 -34.26 -11.67 -7.36
N ALA A 309 -35.01 -10.71 -6.83
CA ALA A 309 -34.52 -9.84 -5.76
C ALA A 309 -34.15 -10.66 -4.51
N ARG A 310 -35.04 -11.57 -4.09
CA ARG A 310 -34.78 -12.50 -2.98
C ARG A 310 -33.55 -13.39 -3.20
N GLU A 311 -33.40 -13.95 -4.41
CA GLU A 311 -32.21 -14.72 -4.79
C GLU A 311 -30.93 -13.88 -4.61
N ALA A 312 -30.92 -12.66 -5.14
CA ALA A 312 -29.79 -11.75 -5.01
C ALA A 312 -29.48 -11.38 -3.54
N LEU A 313 -30.50 -11.12 -2.71
CA LEU A 313 -30.33 -10.87 -1.27
C LEU A 313 -29.70 -12.06 -0.55
N ASN A 314 -30.14 -13.28 -0.86
CA ASN A 314 -29.59 -14.50 -0.27
C ASN A 314 -28.14 -14.71 -0.69
N MET A 315 -27.80 -14.45 -1.96
CA MET A 315 -26.41 -14.47 -2.42
C MET A 315 -25.55 -13.42 -1.72
N THR A 316 -26.08 -12.21 -1.47
CA THR A 316 -25.38 -11.19 -0.69
C THR A 316 -25.10 -11.67 0.73
N ALA A 317 -26.09 -12.28 1.40
CA ALA A 317 -25.92 -12.82 2.74
C ALA A 317 -24.88 -13.95 2.81
N GLU A 318 -24.87 -14.86 1.83
CA GLU A 318 -23.87 -15.93 1.71
C GLU A 318 -22.45 -15.37 1.49
N GLN A 319 -22.32 -14.37 0.63
CA GLN A 319 -21.05 -13.71 0.37
C GLN A 319 -20.55 -12.92 1.60
N LEU A 320 -21.44 -12.28 2.36
CA LEU A 320 -21.10 -11.62 3.63
C LEU A 320 -20.58 -12.63 4.64
N ALA A 321 -21.25 -13.77 4.79
CA ALA A 321 -20.82 -14.84 5.70
C ALA A 321 -19.44 -15.38 5.30
N SER A 322 -19.23 -15.61 4.00
CA SER A 322 -17.95 -16.10 3.46
C SER A 322 -16.82 -15.09 3.66
N ALA A 323 -17.07 -13.80 3.38
CA ALA A 323 -16.10 -12.73 3.57
C ALA A 323 -15.72 -12.57 5.05
N MET A 324 -16.70 -12.58 5.94
CA MET A 324 -16.48 -12.53 7.38
C MET A 324 -15.67 -13.75 7.88
N GLN A 325 -16.00 -14.96 7.43
CA GLN A 325 -15.28 -16.17 7.81
C GLN A 325 -13.83 -16.16 7.31
N ASN A 326 -13.60 -15.68 6.08
CA ASN A 326 -12.26 -15.53 5.55
C ASN A 326 -11.47 -14.50 6.34
N LEU A 327 -12.09 -13.37 6.69
CA LEU A 327 -11.47 -12.33 7.52
C LEU A 327 -11.01 -12.89 8.86
N MET A 328 -11.90 -13.57 9.58
CA MET A 328 -11.60 -14.18 10.88
C MET A 328 -10.47 -15.21 10.82
N GLN A 329 -10.35 -15.98 9.73
CA GLN A 329 -9.26 -16.94 9.56
C GLN A 329 -7.88 -16.29 9.38
N GLY A 330 -7.81 -15.07 8.84
CA GLY A 330 -6.53 -14.37 8.67
C GLY A 330 -6.10 -13.53 9.88
N GLY A 331 -6.92 -13.43 10.93
CA GLY A 331 -6.54 -12.78 12.19
C GLY A 331 -6.45 -11.25 12.14
N GLN A 332 -6.26 -10.61 10.98
CA GLN A 332 -6.23 -9.15 10.84
C GLN A 332 -7.58 -8.58 10.41
N SER A 333 -7.92 -7.40 10.95
CA SER A 333 -9.23 -6.77 10.74
C SER A 333 -9.34 -6.05 9.39
N SER A 334 -8.21 -5.55 8.89
CA SER A 334 -8.10 -4.81 7.63
C SER A 334 -8.33 -5.68 6.39
N GLY A 335 -8.14 -7.01 6.50
CA GLY A 335 -8.18 -7.93 5.37
C GLY A 335 -6.96 -7.85 4.45
N PHE A 336 -5.96 -7.02 4.80
CA PHE A 336 -4.79 -6.76 3.97
C PHE A 336 -3.85 -7.96 3.87
N GLU A 337 -3.70 -8.74 4.95
CA GLU A 337 -2.87 -9.94 4.92
C GLU A 337 -3.43 -11.03 4.00
N GLN A 338 -4.76 -11.27 3.98
CA GLN A 338 -5.34 -12.19 2.98
C GLN A 338 -5.08 -11.71 1.56
N TYR A 339 -5.09 -10.40 1.34
CA TYR A 339 -4.78 -9.82 0.04
C TYR A 339 -3.31 -10.07 -0.35
N MET A 340 -2.36 -9.82 0.57
CA MET A 340 -0.94 -10.12 0.35
C MET A 340 -0.70 -11.61 0.09
N GLN A 341 -1.38 -12.49 0.84
CA GLN A 341 -1.31 -13.94 0.63
C GLN A 341 -1.87 -14.34 -0.73
N GLN A 342 -2.96 -13.72 -1.20
CA GLN A 342 -3.50 -13.97 -2.53
C GLN A 342 -2.54 -13.50 -3.64
N LEU A 343 -1.92 -12.34 -3.50
CA LEU A 343 -0.87 -11.89 -4.43
C LEU A 343 0.32 -12.86 -4.47
N GLN A 344 0.77 -13.33 -3.31
CA GLN A 344 1.87 -14.30 -3.20
C GLN A 344 1.51 -15.64 -3.85
N GLN A 345 0.28 -16.13 -3.65
CA GLN A 345 -0.22 -17.32 -4.31
C GLN A 345 -0.27 -17.15 -5.83
N MET A 346 -0.72 -15.99 -6.33
CA MET A 346 -0.71 -15.69 -7.76
C MET A 346 0.70 -15.61 -8.33
N ALA A 347 1.66 -15.01 -7.61
CA ALA A 347 3.06 -15.02 -8.03
C ALA A 347 3.59 -16.47 -8.15
N GLY A 348 3.27 -17.34 -7.19
CA GLY A 348 3.60 -18.76 -7.27
C GLY A 348 2.93 -19.48 -8.45
N GLN A 349 1.65 -19.21 -8.71
CA GLN A 349 0.95 -19.78 -9.87
C GLN A 349 1.53 -19.24 -11.19
N GLN A 350 1.90 -17.96 -11.27
CA GLN A 350 2.56 -17.36 -12.42
C GLN A 350 3.92 -18.00 -12.66
N GLN A 351 4.74 -18.20 -11.62
CA GLN A 351 6.02 -18.90 -11.73
C GLN A 351 5.84 -20.34 -12.23
N GLY A 352 4.80 -21.04 -11.77
CA GLY A 352 4.44 -22.37 -12.28
C GLY A 352 4.02 -22.34 -13.75
N LEU A 353 3.24 -21.34 -14.16
CA LEU A 353 2.87 -21.11 -15.55
C LEU A 353 4.10 -20.83 -16.43
N ASN A 354 5.06 -20.02 -15.96
CA ASN A 354 6.29 -19.74 -16.70
C ASN A 354 7.06 -21.05 -16.98
N GLN A 355 7.22 -21.90 -15.96
CA GLN A 355 7.87 -23.22 -16.10
C GLN A 355 7.11 -24.15 -17.06
N GLN A 356 5.78 -24.24 -16.94
CA GLN A 356 4.97 -25.07 -17.82
C GLN A 356 4.95 -24.55 -19.26
N THR A 357 5.02 -23.24 -19.45
CA THR A 357 5.09 -22.62 -20.78
C THR A 357 6.43 -22.94 -21.45
N MET A 358 7.53 -23.02 -20.68
CA MET A 358 8.82 -23.49 -21.18
C MET A 358 8.76 -24.96 -21.63
N MET A 359 8.08 -25.84 -20.88
CA MET A 359 7.94 -27.26 -21.24
C MET A 359 6.92 -27.52 -22.36
N GLY A 360 5.84 -26.75 -22.40
CA GLY A 360 4.76 -26.85 -23.39
C GLY A 360 5.12 -26.24 -24.75
N MET A 361 6.33 -25.69 -24.88
CA MET A 361 6.85 -25.13 -26.12
C MET A 361 6.80 -26.14 -27.27
N GLY A 362 5.93 -25.89 -28.26
CA GLY A 362 5.76 -26.74 -29.45
C GLY A 362 4.55 -27.68 -29.39
N ASN A 363 3.83 -27.72 -28.27
CA ASN A 363 2.56 -28.41 -28.15
C ASN A 363 1.40 -27.39 -28.10
N MET A 364 0.69 -27.25 -29.22
CA MET A 364 -0.41 -26.28 -29.37
C MET A 364 -1.54 -26.52 -28.37
N SER A 365 -1.88 -27.78 -28.09
CA SER A 365 -2.95 -28.12 -27.14
C SER A 365 -2.58 -27.71 -25.72
N MET A 366 -1.32 -27.94 -25.32
CA MET A 366 -0.82 -27.52 -24.01
C MET A 366 -0.76 -25.99 -23.90
N MET A 367 -0.35 -25.28 -24.95
CA MET A 367 -0.35 -23.81 -24.98
C MET A 367 -1.75 -23.21 -24.84
N GLN A 368 -2.77 -23.85 -25.41
CA GLN A 368 -4.16 -23.41 -25.28
C GLN A 368 -4.67 -23.56 -23.84
N GLN A 369 -4.33 -24.67 -23.17
CA GLN A 369 -4.63 -24.87 -21.74
C GLN A 369 -3.90 -23.85 -20.85
N LEU A 370 -2.64 -23.54 -21.15
CA LEU A 370 -1.88 -22.53 -20.41
C LEU A 370 -2.47 -21.13 -20.60
N ALA A 371 -2.96 -20.80 -21.80
CA ALA A 371 -3.65 -19.54 -22.05
C ALA A 371 -4.94 -19.40 -21.22
N GLU A 372 -5.70 -20.48 -21.05
CA GLU A 372 -6.89 -20.49 -20.18
C GLU A 372 -6.53 -20.26 -18.72
N ARG A 373 -5.46 -20.92 -18.23
CA ARG A 373 -4.96 -20.68 -16.87
C ARG A 373 -4.45 -19.26 -16.68
N GLN A 374 -3.77 -18.68 -17.67
CA GLN A 374 -3.34 -17.28 -17.64
C GLN A 374 -4.53 -16.31 -17.55
N MET A 375 -5.63 -16.60 -18.26
CA MET A 375 -6.87 -15.83 -18.18
C MET A 375 -7.59 -16.00 -16.83
N GLN A 376 -7.52 -17.18 -16.22
CA GLN A 376 -8.02 -17.39 -14.86
C GLN A 376 -7.21 -16.58 -13.85
N LEU A 377 -5.88 -16.55 -13.96
CA LEU A 377 -5.02 -15.68 -13.15
C LEU A 377 -5.41 -14.22 -13.29
N LYS A 378 -5.59 -13.75 -14.53
CA LYS A 378 -6.07 -12.39 -14.81
C LYS A 378 -7.39 -12.11 -14.10
N LYS A 379 -8.35 -13.03 -14.17
CA LYS A 379 -9.66 -12.86 -13.53
C LYS A 379 -9.54 -12.79 -12.00
N ASN A 380 -8.66 -13.59 -11.40
CA ASN A 380 -8.39 -13.52 -9.97
C ASN A 380 -7.74 -12.19 -9.59
N LEU A 381 -6.76 -11.73 -10.39
CA LEU A 381 -6.14 -10.42 -10.23
C LEU A 381 -7.16 -9.29 -10.36
N GLN A 382 -8.12 -9.39 -11.28
CA GLN A 382 -9.21 -8.44 -11.42
C GLN A 382 -10.13 -8.43 -10.19
N ASN A 383 -10.49 -9.58 -9.63
CA ASN A 383 -11.30 -9.62 -8.40
C ASN A 383 -10.58 -8.96 -7.21
N ILE A 384 -9.26 -9.14 -7.15
CA ILE A 384 -8.36 -8.56 -6.15
C ILE A 384 -8.25 -7.04 -6.35
N GLN A 385 -8.08 -6.60 -7.60
CA GLN A 385 -8.06 -5.20 -8.01
C GLN A 385 -9.38 -4.51 -7.68
N GLU A 386 -10.51 -5.12 -8.02
CA GLU A 386 -11.85 -4.67 -7.66
C GLU A 386 -12.01 -4.60 -6.12
N GLY A 387 -11.53 -5.60 -5.39
CA GLY A 387 -11.54 -5.63 -3.91
C GLY A 387 -10.90 -4.42 -3.23
N MET A 388 -9.85 -3.86 -3.82
CA MET A 388 -9.18 -2.65 -3.32
C MET A 388 -9.89 -1.35 -3.69
N GLY A 389 -10.90 -1.41 -4.57
CA GLY A 389 -11.49 -0.24 -5.19
C GLY A 389 -10.58 0.35 -6.27
N ASP A 390 -11.09 1.38 -6.92
CA ASP A 390 -10.48 2.05 -8.06
C ASP A 390 -9.31 2.99 -7.70
N ASP A 391 -8.74 2.88 -6.49
CA ASP A 391 -7.65 3.74 -6.03
C ASP A 391 -6.35 3.44 -6.81
N PRO A 392 -5.86 4.35 -7.65
CA PRO A 392 -4.67 4.15 -8.46
C PRO A 392 -3.40 4.01 -7.63
N ARG A 393 -3.42 4.54 -6.38
CA ARG A 393 -2.32 4.35 -5.44
C ARG A 393 -2.14 2.88 -5.12
N MET A 394 -3.22 2.11 -4.99
CA MET A 394 -3.19 0.64 -4.87
C MET A 394 -2.90 -0.04 -6.21
N MET A 395 -3.40 0.53 -7.30
CA MET A 395 -3.50 -0.09 -8.63
C MET A 395 -2.26 0.00 -9.52
N GLY A 396 -1.30 0.88 -9.19
CA GLY A 396 -0.33 1.43 -10.16
C GLY A 396 0.34 0.43 -11.12
N ASP A 397 0.59 -0.80 -10.64
CA ASP A 397 1.07 -1.91 -11.47
C ASP A 397 0.04 -3.00 -11.77
N LEU A 398 -0.99 -3.21 -10.93
CA LEU A 398 -1.93 -4.35 -11.08
C LEU A 398 -2.76 -4.27 -12.37
N GLY A 399 -3.21 -3.08 -12.76
CA GLY A 399 -3.94 -2.89 -14.02
C GLY A 399 -3.06 -3.20 -15.24
N LYS A 400 -1.78 -2.81 -15.19
CA LYS A 400 -0.79 -3.11 -16.24
C LYS A 400 -0.47 -4.60 -16.29
N ILE A 401 -0.32 -5.24 -15.13
CA ILE A 401 -0.17 -6.70 -15.01
C ILE A 401 -1.35 -7.41 -15.68
N GLY A 402 -2.60 -7.00 -15.39
CA GLY A 402 -3.78 -7.61 -15.98
C GLY A 402 -3.84 -7.50 -17.51
N GLN A 403 -3.37 -6.39 -18.08
CA GLN A 403 -3.23 -6.22 -19.53
C GLN A 403 -2.13 -7.12 -20.10
N GLU A 404 -0.96 -7.17 -19.46
CA GLU A 404 0.15 -8.05 -19.86
C GLU A 404 -0.27 -9.53 -19.82
N MET A 405 -1.04 -9.96 -18.80
CA MET A 405 -1.59 -11.31 -18.71
C MET A 405 -2.52 -11.65 -19.89
N GLU A 406 -3.34 -10.70 -20.34
CA GLU A 406 -4.21 -10.89 -21.51
C GLU A 406 -3.39 -11.02 -22.80
N GLU A 407 -2.37 -10.18 -22.96
CA GLU A 407 -1.47 -10.27 -24.12
C GLU A 407 -0.71 -11.59 -24.16
N VAL A 408 -0.21 -12.06 -23.02
CA VAL A 408 0.44 -13.37 -22.88
C VAL A 408 -0.55 -14.48 -23.28
N ALA A 409 -1.77 -14.47 -22.76
CA ALA A 409 -2.79 -15.47 -23.11
C ALA A 409 -3.12 -15.45 -24.63
N LYS A 410 -3.23 -14.26 -25.24
CA LYS A 410 -3.43 -14.12 -26.70
C LYS A 410 -2.23 -14.67 -27.48
N ALA A 411 -1.01 -14.36 -27.05
CA ALA A 411 0.22 -14.82 -27.70
C ALA A 411 0.39 -16.36 -27.59
N MET A 412 0.02 -16.95 -26.45
CA MET A 412 -0.04 -18.40 -26.26
C MET A 412 -1.00 -19.07 -27.25
N ARG A 413 -2.20 -18.51 -27.42
CA ARG A 413 -3.21 -19.01 -28.39
C ARG A 413 -2.76 -18.86 -29.84
N GLN A 414 -1.94 -17.86 -30.14
CA GLN A 414 -1.46 -17.56 -31.49
C GLN A 414 -0.13 -18.22 -31.83
N SER A 415 0.51 -18.95 -30.91
CA SER A 415 1.87 -19.49 -31.09
C SER A 415 2.90 -18.46 -31.56
N LYS A 416 2.82 -17.23 -31.01
CA LYS A 416 3.73 -16.12 -31.34
C LYS A 416 5.18 -16.36 -30.86
N PRO A 417 6.18 -15.58 -31.35
CA PRO A 417 7.60 -15.81 -31.11
C PRO A 417 7.98 -16.03 -29.63
N ARG A 418 8.80 -17.05 -29.39
CA ARG A 418 9.12 -17.63 -28.06
C ARG A 418 9.76 -16.68 -27.04
N ARG A 419 10.49 -15.65 -27.47
CA ARG A 419 11.34 -14.85 -26.59
C ARG A 419 10.54 -13.74 -25.88
N ASP A 420 9.76 -13.00 -26.65
CA ASP A 420 8.89 -11.93 -26.15
C ASP A 420 7.83 -12.45 -25.16
N LEU A 421 7.34 -13.68 -25.36
CA LEU A 421 6.36 -14.31 -24.46
C LEU A 421 6.94 -14.55 -23.07
N MET A 422 8.15 -15.12 -23.00
CA MET A 422 8.83 -15.44 -21.75
C MET A 422 9.23 -14.18 -20.99
N GLU A 423 9.72 -13.16 -21.70
CA GLU A 423 10.06 -11.87 -21.09
C GLU A 423 8.82 -11.18 -20.48
N LYS A 424 7.65 -11.28 -21.12
CA LYS A 424 6.39 -10.77 -20.55
C LYS A 424 5.95 -11.57 -19.33
N GLN A 425 6.08 -12.89 -19.37
CA GLN A 425 5.76 -13.78 -18.25
C GLN A 425 6.63 -13.54 -17.01
N GLU A 426 7.94 -13.32 -17.20
CA GLU A 426 8.85 -12.95 -16.11
C GLU A 426 8.54 -11.55 -15.58
N ARG A 427 8.21 -10.59 -16.45
CA ARG A 427 7.81 -9.25 -16.04
C ARG A 427 6.53 -9.25 -15.20
N ILE A 428 5.52 -10.04 -15.58
CA ILE A 428 4.29 -10.23 -14.79
C ILE A 428 4.65 -10.75 -13.39
N LEU A 429 5.52 -11.76 -13.30
CA LEU A 429 5.97 -12.31 -12.03
C LEU A 429 6.72 -11.26 -11.18
N SER A 430 7.67 -10.53 -11.77
CA SER A 430 8.40 -9.47 -11.06
C SER A 430 7.45 -8.40 -10.53
N ARG A 431 6.51 -7.91 -11.35
CA ARG A 431 5.53 -6.89 -10.91
C ARG A 431 4.57 -7.40 -9.83
N LEU A 432 4.19 -8.68 -9.84
CA LEU A 432 3.39 -9.27 -8.74
C LEU A 432 4.17 -9.29 -7.42
N LEU A 433 5.45 -9.65 -7.47
CA LEU A 433 6.34 -9.64 -6.30
C LEU A 433 6.66 -8.21 -5.84
N ASP A 434 6.84 -7.28 -6.77
CA ASP A 434 7.07 -5.87 -6.49
C ASP A 434 5.81 -5.20 -5.92
N ALA A 435 4.62 -5.56 -6.39
CA ALA A 435 3.35 -5.10 -5.82
C ALA A 435 3.21 -5.55 -4.35
N GLN A 436 3.57 -6.80 -4.04
CA GLN A 436 3.62 -7.29 -2.66
C GLN A 436 4.61 -6.47 -1.80
N ARG A 437 5.83 -6.25 -2.29
CA ARG A 437 6.87 -5.49 -1.56
C ARG A 437 6.51 -4.03 -1.39
N SER A 438 6.02 -3.39 -2.45
CA SER A 438 5.62 -1.98 -2.46
C SER A 438 4.48 -1.73 -1.49
N ALA A 439 3.49 -2.63 -1.44
CA ALA A 439 2.40 -2.51 -0.49
C ALA A 439 2.88 -2.55 0.97
N ASN A 440 3.94 -3.32 1.27
CA ASN A 440 4.58 -3.36 2.59
C ASN A 440 5.56 -2.19 2.85
N GLN A 441 6.08 -1.52 1.81
CA GLN A 441 7.12 -0.48 1.93
C GLN A 441 6.60 0.96 1.88
N ARG A 442 5.30 1.19 1.64
CA ARG A 442 4.75 2.55 1.52
C ARG A 442 4.87 3.41 2.78
N ASP A 443 5.16 2.80 3.92
CA ASP A 443 5.52 3.49 5.17
C ASP A 443 6.87 4.22 5.12
N PHE A 444 7.73 3.92 4.14
CA PHE A 444 9.02 4.59 3.96
C PHE A 444 8.97 5.77 2.99
N SER A 445 7.79 6.22 2.56
CA SER A 445 7.69 7.50 1.87
C SER A 445 7.91 8.61 2.91
N LYS A 446 9.15 9.08 3.00
CA LYS A 446 9.42 10.41 3.56
C LYS A 446 8.50 11.35 2.79
N LYS A 447 7.46 11.89 3.45
CA LYS A 447 6.82 13.14 2.99
C LYS A 447 7.99 14.01 2.55
N ARG A 448 8.05 14.37 1.26
CA ARG A 448 9.05 15.32 0.77
C ARG A 448 8.72 16.64 1.46
N THR A 449 9.23 16.83 2.67
CA THR A 449 9.35 18.14 3.29
C THR A 449 10.42 18.83 2.48
N SER A 450 10.00 19.51 1.42
CA SER A 450 10.79 20.58 0.84
C SER A 450 10.91 21.64 1.92
N LYS A 451 11.90 21.52 2.79
CA LYS A 451 12.47 22.70 3.42
C LYS A 451 13.14 23.45 2.28
N THR A 452 12.58 24.58 1.89
CA THR A 452 13.37 25.63 1.23
C THR A 452 14.61 25.78 2.09
N GLY A 453 15.81 25.62 1.52
CA GLY A 453 17.04 25.65 2.30
C GLY A 453 17.07 26.93 3.13
N GLU A 454 16.84 26.82 4.43
CA GLU A 454 17.27 27.84 5.35
C GLU A 454 18.80 27.81 5.29
N ASP A 455 19.37 29.00 5.19
CA ASP A 455 20.79 29.29 5.07
C ASP A 455 21.52 28.81 6.33
N GLN A 456 21.67 27.48 6.47
CA GLN A 456 22.48 26.89 7.50
C GLN A 456 23.92 27.17 7.12
N SER A 457 24.52 28.08 7.88
CA SER A 457 25.95 28.34 7.86
C SER A 457 26.67 27.00 7.94
N PHE A 458 27.29 26.60 6.83
CA PHE A 458 28.14 25.43 6.76
C PHE A 458 29.12 25.49 7.94
N TRP A 459 29.09 24.45 8.79
CA TRP A 459 30.15 24.26 9.76
C TRP A 459 31.44 23.98 8.98
N THR A 460 32.23 25.02 8.80
CA THR A 460 33.64 24.90 8.42
C THR A 460 34.36 24.44 9.68
N GLY A 461 34.86 23.21 9.68
CA GLY A 461 35.89 22.83 10.66
C GLY A 461 37.03 23.87 10.65
N PRO A 462 37.92 23.86 11.66
CA PRO A 462 38.78 25.00 12.02
C PRO A 462 39.61 25.66 10.92
N ASN A 463 39.77 25.03 9.74
CA ASN A 463 40.59 25.54 8.64
C ASN A 463 39.87 25.80 7.31
N GLY A 464 38.54 25.60 7.19
CA GLY A 464 37.80 25.90 5.95
C GLY A 464 38.30 25.19 4.67
N LEU A 465 37.59 25.37 3.56
CA LEU A 465 38.05 24.96 2.22
C LEU A 465 38.90 26.09 1.60
N PRO A 466 40.06 25.79 0.99
CA PRO A 466 40.85 26.78 0.27
C PRO A 466 40.03 27.48 -0.82
N ALA A 467 40.27 28.78 -1.01
CA ALA A 467 39.49 29.62 -1.94
C ALA A 467 39.60 29.20 -3.42
N ASP A 468 40.55 28.33 -3.76
CA ASP A 468 40.79 27.81 -5.11
C ASP A 468 40.16 26.44 -5.38
N LEU A 469 39.36 25.91 -4.44
CA LEU A 469 38.69 24.62 -4.55
C LEU A 469 39.63 23.43 -4.86
N GLY A 470 40.95 23.58 -4.61
CA GLY A 470 41.93 22.54 -4.91
C GLY A 470 42.30 22.43 -6.40
N GLU A 471 42.01 23.44 -7.23
CA GLU A 471 42.62 23.52 -8.56
C GLU A 471 44.11 23.84 -8.43
N ALA A 472 44.97 22.91 -8.85
CA ALA A 472 46.39 23.16 -8.98
C ALA A 472 46.61 24.25 -10.04
N ARG A 473 46.76 25.51 -9.61
CA ARG A 473 47.23 26.60 -10.46
C ARG A 473 48.47 26.11 -11.20
N ASN A 474 48.41 26.14 -12.53
CA ASN A 474 49.52 25.69 -13.37
C ASN A 474 50.61 26.79 -13.35
N VAL A 475 51.37 26.85 -12.24
CA VAL A 475 52.37 27.88 -11.93
C VAL A 475 53.37 28.07 -13.08
N ILE A 476 53.68 26.99 -13.80
CA ILE A 476 54.55 26.99 -14.98
C ILE A 476 53.99 27.87 -16.11
N TYR A 477 52.67 27.81 -16.34
CA TYR A 477 52.01 28.57 -17.39
C TYR A 477 51.93 30.07 -17.05
N GLU A 478 51.70 30.40 -15.77
CA GLU A 478 51.73 31.79 -15.29
C GLU A 478 53.14 32.39 -15.39
N GLU A 479 54.18 31.63 -15.03
CA GLU A 479 55.57 32.09 -15.08
C GLU A 479 56.11 32.21 -16.52
N LEU A 480 55.65 31.35 -17.44
CA LEU A 480 55.90 31.49 -18.87
C LEU A 480 55.27 32.77 -19.42
N LEU A 481 54.02 33.07 -19.06
CA LEU A 481 53.34 34.30 -19.49
C LEU A 481 53.98 35.55 -18.89
N TYR A 482 54.49 35.48 -17.66
CA TYR A 482 55.22 36.57 -17.03
C TYR A 482 56.57 36.83 -17.70
N SER A 483 57.36 35.78 -17.94
CA SER A 483 58.66 35.89 -18.61
C SER A 483 58.55 36.37 -20.06
N LEU A 484 57.56 35.90 -20.82
CA LEU A 484 57.32 36.36 -22.20
C LEU A 484 56.82 37.80 -22.31
N LYS A 485 56.28 38.38 -21.23
CA LYS A 485 55.87 39.80 -21.19
C LYS A 485 57.04 40.75 -20.93
N GLN A 486 58.21 40.25 -20.56
CA GLN A 486 59.42 41.08 -20.47
C GLN A 486 60.07 41.26 -21.86
N SER A 487 60.80 42.36 -22.03
CA SER A 487 61.38 42.83 -23.30
C SER A 487 62.56 41.98 -23.81
N TYR A 488 62.39 40.67 -23.94
CA TYR A 488 63.39 39.75 -24.45
C TYR A 488 63.43 39.73 -25.99
N SER A 489 64.58 39.37 -26.56
CA SER A 489 64.72 39.19 -28.01
C SER A 489 63.90 37.98 -28.49
N ARG A 490 63.56 37.92 -29.79
CA ARG A 490 62.77 36.79 -30.32
C ARG A 490 63.46 35.43 -30.16
N GLU A 491 64.79 35.41 -30.18
CA GLU A 491 65.59 34.18 -29.99
C GLU A 491 65.53 33.71 -28.53
N ASP A 492 65.62 34.64 -27.57
CA ASP A 492 65.52 34.32 -26.14
C ASP A 492 64.11 33.87 -25.75
N GLN A 493 63.06 34.46 -26.33
CA GLN A 493 61.68 34.03 -26.12
C GLN A 493 61.43 32.60 -26.61
N ALA A 494 62.09 32.17 -27.69
CA ALA A 494 62.00 30.81 -28.19
C ALA A 494 62.67 29.81 -27.24
N LEU A 495 63.83 30.17 -26.67
CA LEU A 495 64.53 29.36 -25.67
C LEU A 495 63.74 29.26 -24.36
N ILE A 496 63.13 30.34 -23.90
CA ILE A 496 62.29 30.37 -22.70
C ILE A 496 61.07 29.43 -22.88
N ARG A 497 60.41 29.48 -24.05
CA ARG A 497 59.29 28.57 -24.35
C ARG A 497 59.73 27.10 -24.34
N ALA A 498 60.82 26.78 -25.05
CA ALA A 498 61.34 25.41 -25.11
C ALA A 498 61.73 24.87 -23.72
N TYR A 499 62.28 25.72 -22.85
CA TYR A 499 62.61 25.36 -21.47
C TYR A 499 61.36 25.03 -20.64
N PHE A 500 60.34 25.88 -20.66
CA PHE A 500 59.12 25.67 -19.88
C PHE A 500 58.25 24.53 -20.43
N GLU A 501 58.29 24.26 -21.74
CA GLU A 501 57.62 23.12 -22.36
C GLU A 501 58.28 21.80 -21.92
N ALA A 502 59.61 21.71 -21.92
CA ALA A 502 60.35 20.56 -21.38
C ALA A 502 60.11 20.35 -19.88
N LEU A 503 59.98 21.45 -19.12
CA LEU A 503 59.70 21.40 -17.68
C LEU A 503 58.27 20.86 -17.39
N SER A 504 57.30 21.26 -18.22
CA SER A 504 55.91 20.79 -18.10
C SER A 504 55.79 19.31 -18.47
N ASP A 505 56.51 18.85 -19.50
CA ASP A 505 56.52 17.44 -19.90
C ASP A 505 57.14 16.54 -18.83
N GLN A 506 58.19 17.00 -18.13
CA GLN A 506 58.78 16.28 -17.01
C GLN A 506 57.81 16.14 -15.81
N MET A 507 57.06 17.19 -15.48
CA MET A 507 56.09 17.13 -14.38
C MET A 507 54.92 16.21 -14.73
N ASN A 508 54.40 16.26 -15.95
CA ASN A 508 53.32 15.37 -16.40
C ASN A 508 53.74 13.88 -16.42
N GLN A 509 55.01 13.57 -16.71
CA GLN A 509 55.54 12.21 -16.60
C GLN A 509 55.68 11.73 -15.14
N SER A 510 55.91 12.66 -14.21
CA SER A 510 56.03 12.38 -12.77
C SER A 510 54.69 12.00 -12.16
N ASP A 511 53.62 12.68 -12.57
CA ASP A 511 52.25 12.43 -12.10
C ASP A 511 51.68 11.10 -12.64
N GLN A 512 52.05 10.67 -13.85
CA GLN A 512 51.64 9.35 -14.38
C GLN A 512 52.27 8.16 -13.63
N GLN A 513 53.45 8.31 -13.03
CA GLN A 513 54.05 7.26 -12.19
C GLN A 513 53.45 7.19 -10.78
N GLY A 514 52.76 8.24 -10.32
CA GLY A 514 52.07 8.29 -9.03
C GLY A 514 50.71 7.57 -8.99
N VAL A 515 50.13 7.21 -10.14
CA VAL A 515 48.80 6.55 -10.24
C VAL A 515 48.90 5.01 -10.38
N GLN A 516 50.12 4.44 -10.43
CA GLN A 516 50.34 2.98 -10.43
C GLN A 516 51.04 2.44 -9.16
N LYS A 517 50.85 3.08 -8.00
CA LYS A 517 51.19 2.47 -6.70
C LYS A 517 50.01 2.42 -5.75
#